data_AF-A0A0D8HVG4-F1
#
_entry.id   AF-A0A0D8HVG4-F1
#
_cell.length_a   1.000
_cell.length_b   1.000
_cell.length_c   1.000
_cell.angle_alpha   90.00
_cell.angle_beta   90.00
_cell.angle_gamma   90.00
#
_symmetry.space_group_name_H-M   'P 1'
#
loop_
_entity.id
_entity.type
_entity.pdbx_description
1 polymer ?
#
loop_
_entity_poly.entity_id
_entity_poly.type
_entity_poly.pdbx_seq_one_letter_code
_entity_poly.pdbx_strand_id
1 'polypeptide(L)'
;MRVAYNEQMTELADLLGEMAGLAGTAMERATQSLLQADLTLAEQVIGEHDRITELSTLCEERAFALLALQAPVAGDLRSVVSGIQIVADIDRMGALALHVAKIARRRHPNHVLPEVVNGYFAEMGRIAVSIGAAAKEVLETRDPERAARLREEDEAMDDLHRHLFTVLMDRDWKYGVAAAVDITLLGRFYERFADHAVEVGRRVIFLVTGKLPEEPESTEKVDKLTAYPDL
;
A
#
# COMPACT_ATOMS: atom_id res chain seq x y z
N MET A 1 -6.26 35.24 -5.36
CA MET A 1 -7.16 34.29 -4.68
C MET A 1 -7.03 32.88 -5.28
N ARG A 2 -7.35 32.64 -6.56
CA ARG A 2 -7.14 31.31 -7.20
C ARG A 2 -5.67 30.86 -7.33
N VAL A 3 -4.73 31.78 -7.51
CA VAL A 3 -3.29 31.44 -7.62
C VAL A 3 -2.78 30.76 -6.35
N ALA A 4 -3.01 31.38 -5.18
CA ALA A 4 -2.62 30.80 -3.89
C ALA A 4 -3.31 29.46 -3.59
N TYR A 5 -4.59 29.31 -3.94
CA TYR A 5 -5.28 28.01 -3.82
C TYR A 5 -4.62 26.94 -4.70
N ASN A 6 -4.34 27.27 -5.96
CA ASN A 6 -3.70 26.33 -6.89
C ASN A 6 -2.29 25.95 -6.43
N GLU A 7 -1.50 26.90 -5.93
CA GLU A 7 -0.18 26.66 -5.34
C GLU A 7 -0.28 25.69 -4.14
N GLN A 8 -1.19 25.95 -3.20
CA GLN A 8 -1.42 25.07 -2.04
C GLN A 8 -1.92 23.67 -2.44
N MET A 9 -2.74 23.57 -3.49
CA MET A 9 -3.18 22.28 -4.03
C MET A 9 -2.07 21.52 -4.74
N THR A 10 -1.12 22.21 -5.36
CA THR A 10 0.09 21.60 -5.92
C THR A 10 1.00 21.12 -4.79
N GLU A 11 1.25 21.95 -3.78
CA GLU A 11 2.01 21.56 -2.58
C GLU A 11 1.43 20.31 -1.92
N LEU A 12 0.11 20.23 -1.76
CA LEU A 12 -0.55 19.04 -1.20
C LEU A 12 -0.32 17.80 -2.07
N ALA A 13 -0.40 17.92 -3.40
CA ALA A 13 -0.18 16.78 -4.28
C ALA A 13 1.28 16.31 -4.28
N ASP A 14 2.24 17.23 -4.20
CA ASP A 14 3.66 16.91 -4.10
C ASP A 14 3.96 16.17 -2.79
N LEU A 15 3.39 16.61 -1.67
CA LEU A 15 3.52 15.93 -0.38
C LEU A 15 2.91 14.52 -0.40
N LEU A 16 1.73 14.36 -1.02
CA LEU A 16 1.11 13.04 -1.20
C LEU A 16 2.00 12.11 -2.04
N GLY A 17 2.59 12.62 -3.12
CA GLY A 17 3.55 11.87 -3.94
C GLY A 17 4.81 11.46 -3.16
N GLU A 18 5.36 12.35 -2.34
CA GLU A 18 6.48 12.03 -1.43
C GLU A 18 6.11 10.91 -0.45
N MET A 19 4.94 11.01 0.20
CA MET A 19 4.47 9.99 1.13
C MET A 19 4.33 8.62 0.46
N ALA A 20 3.75 8.56 -0.74
CA ALA A 20 3.58 7.30 -1.48
C ALA A 20 4.93 6.66 -1.83
N GLY A 21 5.90 7.47 -2.27
CA GLY A 21 7.26 7.00 -2.52
C GLY A 21 7.98 6.50 -1.26
N LEU A 22 7.78 7.17 -0.12
CA LEU A 22 8.32 6.73 1.16
C LEU A 22 7.70 5.40 1.62
N ALA A 23 6.39 5.22 1.43
CA ALA A 23 5.71 3.95 1.74
C ALA A 23 6.27 2.78 0.90
N GLY A 24 6.50 2.99 -0.40
CA GLY A 24 7.15 2.00 -1.27
C GLY A 24 8.57 1.66 -0.83
N THR A 25 9.38 2.67 -0.50
CA THR A 25 10.75 2.49 0.02
C THR A 25 10.75 1.75 1.36
N ALA A 26 9.80 2.06 2.24
CA ALA A 26 9.66 1.37 3.52
C ALA A 26 9.32 -0.11 3.31
N MET A 27 8.43 -0.44 2.36
CA MET A 27 8.11 -1.82 2.04
C MET A 27 9.29 -2.57 1.41
N GLU A 28 10.08 -1.93 0.55
CA GLU A 28 11.32 -2.50 0.01
C GLU A 28 12.27 -2.94 1.12
N ARG A 29 12.59 -2.01 2.03
CA ARG A 29 13.50 -2.24 3.17
C ARG A 29 12.93 -3.27 4.13
N ALA A 30 11.61 -3.24 4.39
CA ALA A 30 10.94 -4.23 5.21
C ALA A 30 11.07 -5.63 4.59
N THR A 31 10.86 -5.75 3.28
CA THR A 31 11.04 -7.01 2.52
C THR A 31 12.48 -7.50 2.62
N GLN A 32 13.46 -6.63 2.41
CA GLN A 32 14.87 -7.01 2.51
C GLN A 32 15.21 -7.50 3.92
N SER A 33 14.75 -6.78 4.96
CA SER A 33 14.96 -7.17 6.35
C SER A 33 14.35 -8.53 6.69
N LEU A 34 13.17 -8.82 6.11
CA LEU A 34 12.46 -10.09 6.26
C LEU A 34 13.24 -11.25 5.62
N LEU A 35 13.69 -11.06 4.36
CA LEU A 35 14.39 -12.10 3.60
C LEU A 35 15.78 -12.41 4.18
N GLN A 36 16.49 -11.39 4.66
CA GLN A 36 17.86 -11.50 5.15
C GLN A 36 17.96 -11.70 6.66
N ALA A 37 16.83 -11.70 7.38
CA ALA A 37 16.78 -11.63 8.84
C ALA A 37 17.64 -10.47 9.39
N ASP A 38 17.61 -9.32 8.72
CA ASP A 38 18.42 -8.14 9.08
C ASP A 38 17.69 -7.30 10.15
N LEU A 39 18.14 -7.42 11.39
CA LEU A 39 17.59 -6.65 12.52
C LEU A 39 17.82 -5.14 12.36
N THR A 40 18.97 -4.72 11.87
CA THR A 40 19.31 -3.30 11.76
C THR A 40 18.40 -2.62 10.75
N LEU A 41 18.18 -3.26 9.60
CA LEU A 41 17.27 -2.72 8.58
C LEU A 41 15.81 -2.73 9.06
N ALA A 42 15.39 -3.77 9.80
CA ALA A 42 14.06 -3.80 10.40
C ALA A 42 13.82 -2.65 11.40
N GLU A 43 14.79 -2.36 12.28
CA GLU A 43 14.69 -1.24 13.22
C GLU A 43 14.72 0.12 12.50
N GLN A 44 15.48 0.23 11.40
CA GLN A 44 15.49 1.43 10.58
C GLN A 44 14.10 1.72 10.00
N VAL A 45 13.43 0.72 9.42
CA VAL A 45 12.06 0.88 8.90
C VAL A 45 11.09 1.28 10.01
N ILE A 46 11.25 0.69 11.21
CA ILE A 46 10.40 1.01 12.36
C ILE A 46 10.59 2.46 12.81
N GLY A 47 11.83 2.95 12.86
CA GLY A 47 12.12 4.34 13.23
C GLY A 47 11.76 5.36 12.15
N GLU A 48 11.86 4.99 10.87
CA GLU A 48 11.53 5.89 9.75
C GLU A 48 10.01 6.03 9.53
N HIS A 49 9.18 5.15 10.11
CA HIS A 49 7.72 5.23 10.00
C HIS A 49 7.14 6.53 10.57
N ASP A 50 7.76 7.11 11.60
CA ASP A 50 7.34 8.39 12.19
C ASP A 50 7.32 9.51 11.14
N ARG A 51 8.25 9.49 10.18
CA ARG A 51 8.27 10.48 9.08
C ARG A 51 7.04 10.41 8.19
N ILE A 52 6.52 9.21 7.91
CA ILE A 52 5.28 9.04 7.13
C ILE A 52 4.09 9.59 7.93
N THR A 53 4.06 9.33 9.24
CA THR A 53 3.01 9.82 10.15
C THR A 53 3.02 11.35 10.25
N GLU A 54 4.20 11.96 10.34
CA GLU A 54 4.37 13.41 10.36
C GLU A 54 3.90 14.06 9.05
N LEU A 55 4.27 13.49 7.90
CA LEU A 55 3.78 13.97 6.60
C LEU A 55 2.26 13.80 6.46
N SER A 56 1.70 12.70 6.97
CA SER A 56 0.25 12.47 7.00
C SER A 56 -0.46 13.58 7.76
N THR A 57 0.03 13.91 8.95
CA THR A 57 -0.52 14.99 9.79
C THR A 57 -0.43 16.33 9.06
N LEU A 58 0.72 16.63 8.44
CA LEU A 58 0.91 17.85 7.67
C LEU A 58 -0.06 17.95 6.48
N CYS A 59 -0.25 16.87 5.73
CA CYS A 59 -1.18 16.83 4.61
C CYS A 59 -2.63 17.06 5.05
N GLU A 60 -3.05 16.44 6.16
CA GLU A 60 -4.37 16.66 6.75
C GLU A 60 -4.56 18.13 7.16
N GLU A 61 -3.61 18.71 7.89
CA GLU A 61 -3.65 20.11 8.29
C GLU A 61 -3.78 21.06 7.10
N ARG A 62 -3.03 20.78 6.01
CA ARG A 62 -3.09 21.56 4.77
C ARG A 62 -4.44 21.43 4.07
N ALA A 63 -4.98 20.22 3.99
CA ALA A 63 -6.31 19.99 3.41
C ALA A 63 -7.40 20.68 4.24
N PHE A 64 -7.34 20.62 5.56
CA PHE A 64 -8.27 21.35 6.44
C PHE A 64 -8.15 22.87 6.28
N ALA A 65 -6.93 23.40 6.18
CA ALA A 65 -6.71 24.83 5.94
C ALA A 65 -7.33 25.27 4.60
N LEU A 66 -7.20 24.47 3.54
CA LEU A 66 -7.84 24.72 2.25
C LEU A 66 -9.38 24.78 2.37
N LEU A 67 -10.00 23.84 3.10
CA LEU A 67 -11.44 23.86 3.34
C LEU A 67 -11.88 25.12 4.11
N ALA A 68 -11.16 25.45 5.18
CA ALA A 68 -11.54 26.53 6.08
C ALA A 68 -11.31 27.93 5.49
N LEU A 69 -10.20 28.13 4.76
CA LEU A 69 -9.77 29.45 4.30
C LEU A 69 -10.25 29.79 2.89
N GLN A 70 -10.48 28.79 2.03
CA GLN A 70 -10.80 29.01 0.62
C GLN A 70 -12.25 28.68 0.25
N ALA A 71 -13.01 28.03 1.14
CA ALA A 71 -14.40 27.62 0.93
C ALA A 71 -14.64 27.01 -0.48
N PRO A 72 -13.89 25.96 -0.86
CA PRO A 72 -13.88 25.43 -2.21
C PRO A 72 -15.25 24.85 -2.60
N VAL A 73 -15.59 24.92 -3.89
CA VAL A 73 -16.86 24.43 -4.43
C VAL A 73 -16.64 23.44 -5.57
N ALA A 74 -17.59 22.51 -5.76
CA ALA A 74 -17.59 21.54 -6.84
C ALA A 74 -16.25 20.76 -6.99
N GLY A 75 -15.50 21.00 -8.07
CA GLY A 75 -14.24 20.29 -8.35
C GLY A 75 -13.14 20.59 -7.33
N ASP A 76 -13.09 21.80 -6.79
CA ASP A 76 -12.10 22.20 -5.79
C ASP A 76 -12.37 21.45 -4.47
N LEU A 77 -13.65 21.35 -4.07
CA LEU A 77 -14.05 20.58 -2.89
C LEU A 77 -13.73 19.09 -3.07
N ARG A 78 -14.00 18.55 -4.26
CA ARG A 78 -13.67 17.17 -4.61
C ARG A 78 -12.18 16.90 -4.46
N SER A 79 -11.33 17.82 -4.93
CA SER A 79 -9.88 17.68 -4.88
C SER A 79 -9.38 17.63 -3.44
N VAL A 80 -9.87 18.53 -2.58
CA VAL A 80 -9.45 18.58 -1.17
C VAL A 80 -9.94 17.35 -0.39
N VAL A 81 -11.20 16.93 -0.58
CA VAL A 81 -11.75 15.73 0.09
C VAL A 81 -11.06 14.46 -0.38
N SER A 82 -10.77 14.34 -1.67
CA SER A 82 -10.02 13.20 -2.21
C SER A 82 -8.60 13.17 -1.64
N GLY A 83 -7.96 14.33 -1.48
CA GLY A 83 -6.66 14.45 -0.82
C GLY A 83 -6.65 13.86 0.59
N ILE A 84 -7.62 14.22 1.43
CA ILE A 84 -7.75 13.68 2.80
C ILE A 84 -7.88 12.14 2.80
N GLN A 85 -8.66 11.60 1.87
CA GLN A 85 -8.85 10.14 1.75
C GLN A 85 -7.56 9.44 1.29
N ILE A 86 -6.88 10.03 0.30
CA ILE A 86 -5.59 9.53 -0.20
C ILE A 86 -4.52 9.53 0.91
N VAL A 87 -4.48 10.56 1.77
CA VAL A 87 -3.57 10.59 2.93
C VAL A 87 -3.74 9.32 3.78
N ALA A 88 -4.99 9.00 4.12
CA ALA A 88 -5.29 7.84 4.95
C ALA A 88 -4.87 6.52 4.28
N ASP A 89 -5.06 6.37 2.97
CA ASP A 89 -4.61 5.18 2.23
C ASP A 89 -3.08 5.04 2.22
N ILE A 90 -2.34 6.13 2.02
CA ILE A 90 -0.87 6.10 2.03
C ILE A 90 -0.32 5.84 3.44
N ASP A 91 -0.94 6.40 4.48
CA ASP A 91 -0.59 6.10 5.87
C ASP A 91 -0.74 4.61 6.17
N ARG A 92 -1.83 3.99 5.67
CA ARG A 92 -2.02 2.54 5.76
C ARG A 92 -0.93 1.76 5.03
N MET A 93 -0.53 2.18 3.84
CA MET A 93 0.60 1.56 3.11
C MET A 93 1.89 1.57 3.97
N GLY A 94 2.22 2.72 4.58
CA GLY A 94 3.37 2.85 5.48
C GLY A 94 3.26 1.97 6.73
N ALA A 95 2.08 1.88 7.34
CA ALA A 95 1.83 1.03 8.51
C ALA A 95 1.96 -0.48 8.20
N LEU A 96 1.61 -0.91 6.99
CA LEU A 96 1.78 -2.29 6.56
C LEU A 96 3.27 -2.66 6.40
N ALA A 97 4.08 -1.75 5.83
CA ALA A 97 5.54 -1.92 5.79
C ALA A 97 6.15 -2.01 7.20
N LEU A 98 5.68 -1.18 8.13
CA LEU A 98 6.06 -1.25 9.54
C LEU A 98 5.74 -2.63 10.16
N HIS A 99 4.59 -3.22 9.82
CA HIS A 99 4.21 -4.53 10.34
C HIS A 99 5.12 -5.64 9.84
N VAL A 100 5.50 -5.60 8.55
CA VAL A 100 6.48 -6.54 7.98
C VAL A 100 7.82 -6.47 8.73
N ALA A 101 8.34 -5.25 8.93
CA ALA A 101 9.59 -5.04 9.68
C ALA A 101 9.49 -5.51 11.15
N LYS A 102 8.36 -5.27 11.81
CA LYS A 102 8.11 -5.75 13.19
C LYS A 102 8.13 -7.28 13.29
N ILE A 103 7.64 -8.00 12.27
CA ILE A 103 7.70 -9.46 12.23
C ILE A 103 9.15 -9.93 12.05
N ALA A 104 9.91 -9.34 11.12
CA ALA A 104 11.33 -9.64 10.91
C ALA A 104 12.13 -9.46 12.21
N ARG A 105 11.98 -8.32 12.88
CA ARG A 105 12.60 -8.05 14.19
C ARG A 105 12.23 -9.08 15.24
N ARG A 106 10.95 -9.45 15.34
CA ARG A 106 10.47 -10.36 16.39
C ARG A 106 11.09 -11.75 16.29
N ARG A 107 11.39 -12.23 15.08
CA ARG A 107 11.92 -13.59 14.86
C ARG A 107 13.44 -13.66 14.82
N HIS A 108 14.12 -12.53 14.70
CA HIS A 108 15.58 -12.45 14.77
C HIS A 108 16.15 -13.18 16.01
N PRO A 109 17.23 -13.97 15.88
CA PRO A 109 18.10 -14.13 14.70
C PRO A 109 17.60 -15.15 13.67
N ASN A 110 16.43 -15.77 13.88
CA ASN A 110 15.90 -16.76 12.95
C ASN A 110 15.19 -16.08 11.77
N HIS A 111 15.25 -16.72 10.60
CA HIS A 111 14.37 -16.33 9.50
C HIS A 111 12.91 -16.56 9.86
N VAL A 112 12.07 -15.61 9.47
CA VAL A 112 10.60 -15.75 9.56
C VAL A 112 10.12 -16.79 8.53
N LEU A 113 10.71 -16.72 7.33
CA LEU A 113 10.26 -17.45 6.16
C LEU A 113 11.06 -18.74 5.96
N PRO A 114 10.40 -19.88 5.78
CA PRO A 114 11.00 -21.05 5.15
C PRO A 114 11.50 -20.73 3.74
N GLU A 115 12.60 -21.37 3.33
CA GLU A 115 13.23 -21.12 2.03
C GLU A 115 12.26 -21.27 0.83
N VAL A 116 11.30 -22.19 0.94
CA VAL A 116 10.29 -22.49 -0.10
C VAL A 116 9.41 -21.28 -0.45
N VAL A 117 9.20 -20.36 0.51
CA VAL A 117 8.37 -19.17 0.28
C VAL A 117 9.17 -17.89 0.01
N ASN A 118 10.51 -17.91 0.13
CA ASN A 118 11.34 -16.72 -0.06
C ASN A 118 11.14 -16.06 -1.44
N GLY A 119 11.02 -16.87 -2.49
CA GLY A 119 10.80 -16.37 -3.85
C GLY A 119 9.50 -15.61 -4.01
N TYR A 120 8.42 -16.05 -3.35
CA TYR A 120 7.12 -15.38 -3.38
C TYR A 120 7.20 -14.02 -2.69
N PHE A 121 7.80 -13.95 -1.49
CA PHE A 121 7.94 -12.68 -0.78
C PHE A 121 8.91 -11.69 -1.45
N ALA A 122 9.96 -12.21 -2.11
CA ALA A 122 10.82 -11.37 -2.93
C ALA A 122 10.07 -10.75 -4.11
N GLU A 123 9.16 -11.51 -4.76
CA GLU A 123 8.31 -10.97 -5.82
C GLU A 123 7.24 -10.01 -5.29
N MET A 124 6.55 -10.35 -4.20
CA MET A 124 5.58 -9.44 -3.56
C MET A 124 6.25 -8.12 -3.18
N GLY A 125 7.48 -8.14 -2.67
CA GLY A 125 8.24 -6.91 -2.41
C GLY A 125 8.52 -6.10 -3.67
N ARG A 126 8.93 -6.74 -4.78
CA ARG A 126 9.14 -6.05 -6.07
C ARG A 126 7.86 -5.41 -6.59
N ILE A 127 6.74 -6.11 -6.53
CA ILE A 127 5.42 -5.58 -6.94
C ILE A 127 5.02 -4.41 -6.05
N ALA A 128 5.17 -4.53 -4.72
CA ALA A 128 4.83 -3.44 -3.80
C ALA A 128 5.66 -2.17 -4.06
N VAL A 129 6.94 -2.31 -4.42
CA VAL A 129 7.78 -1.17 -4.81
C VAL A 129 7.30 -0.55 -6.13
N SER A 130 6.98 -1.37 -7.13
CA SER A 130 6.42 -0.92 -8.40
C SER A 130 5.13 -0.13 -8.19
N ILE A 131 4.18 -0.70 -7.44
CA ILE A 131 2.89 -0.09 -7.13
C ILE A 131 3.05 1.21 -6.35
N GLY A 132 3.96 1.27 -5.37
CA GLY A 132 4.26 2.50 -4.63
C GLY A 132 4.81 3.61 -5.52
N ALA A 133 5.69 3.26 -6.46
CA ALA A 133 6.23 4.20 -7.44
C ALA A 133 5.16 4.67 -8.45
N ALA A 134 4.31 3.76 -8.92
CA ALA A 134 3.19 4.08 -9.80
C ALA A 134 2.16 4.98 -9.08
N ALA A 135 1.85 4.72 -7.81
CA ALA A 135 0.96 5.56 -7.01
C ALA A 135 1.52 6.99 -6.86
N LYS A 136 2.83 7.13 -6.63
CA LYS A 136 3.51 8.42 -6.63
C LYS A 136 3.35 9.14 -7.98
N GLU A 137 3.64 8.48 -9.09
CA GLU A 137 3.51 9.07 -10.43
C GLU A 137 2.06 9.50 -10.73
N VAL A 138 1.08 8.69 -10.30
CA VAL A 138 -0.35 8.98 -10.43
C VAL A 138 -0.75 10.23 -9.64
N LEU A 139 -0.19 10.43 -8.44
CA LEU A 139 -0.46 11.62 -7.62
C LEU A 139 0.17 12.89 -8.21
N GLU A 140 1.39 12.80 -8.72
CA GLU A 140 2.12 13.91 -9.34
C GLU A 140 1.46 14.33 -10.67
N THR A 141 1.07 13.37 -11.50
CA THR A 141 0.56 13.64 -12.86
C THR A 141 -0.96 13.78 -12.94
N ARG A 142 -1.69 13.23 -11.96
CA ARG A 142 -3.16 13.15 -11.92
C ARG A 142 -3.75 12.52 -13.19
N ASP A 143 -3.03 11.59 -13.78
CA ASP A 143 -3.43 10.91 -15.02
C ASP A 143 -4.38 9.74 -14.70
N PRO A 144 -5.65 9.79 -15.15
CA PRO A 144 -6.62 8.73 -14.89
C PRO A 144 -6.30 7.40 -15.59
N GLU A 145 -5.58 7.41 -16.72
CA GLU A 145 -5.18 6.19 -17.42
C GLU A 145 -4.07 5.46 -16.68
N ARG A 146 -3.12 6.20 -16.10
CA ARG A 146 -2.12 5.64 -15.18
C ARG A 146 -2.75 5.14 -13.89
N ALA A 147 -3.69 5.90 -13.34
CA ALA A 147 -4.40 5.51 -12.13
C ALA A 147 -5.19 4.20 -12.31
N ALA A 148 -5.75 3.96 -13.50
CA ALA A 148 -6.45 2.72 -13.81
C ALA A 148 -5.54 1.49 -13.86
N ARG A 149 -4.26 1.67 -14.24
CA ARG A 149 -3.26 0.59 -14.33
C ARG A 149 -2.78 0.07 -12.99
N LEU A 150 -2.95 0.81 -11.89
CA LEU A 150 -2.62 0.33 -10.54
C LEU A 150 -3.36 -0.98 -10.19
N ARG A 151 -4.56 -1.17 -10.74
CA ARG A 151 -5.33 -2.40 -10.58
C ARG A 151 -4.71 -3.59 -11.32
N GLU A 152 -4.07 -3.37 -12.47
CA GLU A 152 -3.41 -4.45 -13.22
C GLU A 152 -2.19 -4.97 -12.44
N GLU A 153 -1.47 -4.10 -11.72
CA GLU A 153 -0.37 -4.51 -10.85
C GLU A 153 -0.85 -5.24 -9.58
N ASP A 154 -2.03 -4.87 -9.04
CA ASP A 154 -2.69 -5.55 -7.92
C ASP A 154 -3.08 -7.01 -8.25
N GLU A 155 -3.49 -7.30 -9.49
CA GLU A 155 -3.83 -8.66 -9.91
C GLU A 155 -2.65 -9.64 -9.72
N ALA A 156 -1.43 -9.19 -10.00
CA ALA A 156 -0.23 -9.99 -9.78
C ALA A 156 0.05 -10.24 -8.28
N MET A 157 -0.28 -9.27 -7.42
CA MET A 157 -0.18 -9.42 -5.96
C MET A 157 -1.21 -10.43 -5.43
N ASP A 158 -2.46 -10.31 -5.88
CA ASP A 158 -3.57 -11.21 -5.54
C ASP A 158 -3.25 -12.66 -5.92
N ASP A 159 -2.66 -12.87 -7.10
CA ASP A 159 -2.24 -14.20 -7.55
C ASP A 159 -1.16 -14.79 -6.65
N LEU A 160 -0.11 -14.03 -6.29
CA LEU A 160 0.94 -14.52 -5.37
C LEU A 160 0.37 -14.83 -3.99
N HIS A 161 -0.51 -13.97 -3.48
CA HIS A 161 -1.17 -14.17 -2.20
C HIS A 161 -1.99 -15.47 -2.19
N ARG A 162 -2.70 -15.78 -3.30
CA ARG A 162 -3.43 -17.04 -3.45
C ARG A 162 -2.50 -18.26 -3.51
N HIS A 163 -1.40 -18.17 -4.25
CA HIS A 163 -0.42 -19.26 -4.33
C HIS A 163 0.21 -19.57 -2.97
N LEU A 164 0.43 -18.56 -2.12
CA LEU A 164 0.89 -18.77 -0.74
C LEU A 164 -0.07 -19.66 0.05
N PHE A 165 -1.39 -19.49 -0.09
CA PHE A 165 -2.36 -20.38 0.56
C PHE A 165 -2.26 -21.82 0.07
N THR A 166 -2.05 -22.04 -1.23
CA THR A 166 -1.83 -23.39 -1.77
C THR A 166 -0.60 -24.05 -1.14
N VAL A 167 0.50 -23.31 -0.99
CA VAL A 167 1.71 -23.81 -0.32
C VAL A 167 1.47 -24.13 1.16
N LEU A 168 0.69 -23.30 1.87
CA LEU A 168 0.39 -23.49 3.28
C LEU A 168 -0.57 -24.64 3.56
N MET A 169 -1.46 -24.96 2.61
CA MET A 169 -2.43 -26.06 2.71
C MET A 169 -1.88 -27.39 2.20
N ASP A 170 -0.65 -27.42 1.69
CA ASP A 170 0.00 -28.64 1.27
C ASP A 170 0.09 -29.64 2.44
N ARG A 171 -0.29 -30.89 2.19
CA ARG A 171 -0.25 -31.96 3.22
C ARG A 171 1.16 -32.23 3.72
N ASP A 172 2.18 -31.87 2.94
CA ASP A 172 3.60 -32.01 3.29
C ASP A 172 4.17 -30.77 4.03
N TRP A 173 3.33 -29.82 4.44
CA TRP A 173 3.75 -28.66 5.23
C TRP A 173 4.39 -29.07 6.56
N LYS A 174 5.71 -28.90 6.65
CA LYS A 174 6.54 -29.37 7.79
C LYS A 174 7.11 -28.27 8.67
N TYR A 175 6.83 -27.00 8.38
CA TYR A 175 7.44 -25.85 9.06
C TYR A 175 6.66 -25.39 10.31
N GLY A 176 5.54 -26.06 10.61
CA GLY A 176 4.74 -25.82 11.80
C GLY A 176 3.75 -24.67 11.68
N VAL A 177 2.85 -24.56 12.67
CA VAL A 177 1.75 -23.59 12.68
C VAL A 177 2.25 -22.16 12.80
N ALA A 178 3.30 -21.92 13.59
CA ALA A 178 3.82 -20.57 13.79
C ALA A 178 4.33 -19.93 12.49
N ALA A 179 5.03 -20.70 11.65
CA ALA A 179 5.48 -20.24 10.34
C ALA A 179 4.30 -19.99 9.39
N ALA A 180 3.30 -20.89 9.40
CA ALA A 180 2.09 -20.70 8.61
C ALA A 180 1.36 -19.39 8.96
N VAL A 181 1.21 -19.08 10.25
CA VAL A 181 0.59 -17.84 10.72
C VAL A 181 1.38 -16.60 10.28
N ASP A 182 2.72 -16.63 10.40
CA ASP A 182 3.53 -15.49 9.94
C ASP A 182 3.37 -15.26 8.43
N ILE A 183 3.40 -16.34 7.63
CA ILE A 183 3.27 -16.27 6.16
C ILE A 183 1.89 -15.74 5.77
N THR A 184 0.81 -16.22 6.40
CA THR A 184 -0.54 -15.71 6.13
C THR A 184 -0.62 -14.22 6.45
N LEU A 185 -0.10 -13.78 7.61
CA LEU A 185 -0.13 -12.37 7.98
C LEU A 185 0.70 -11.49 7.05
N LEU A 186 1.92 -11.94 6.70
CA LEU A 186 2.78 -11.22 5.78
C LEU A 186 2.14 -11.11 4.40
N GLY A 187 1.63 -12.22 3.85
CA GLY A 187 0.94 -12.22 2.56
C GLY A 187 -0.23 -11.24 2.54
N ARG A 188 -1.03 -11.21 3.62
CA ARG A 188 -2.12 -10.24 3.78
C ARG A 188 -1.63 -8.79 3.86
N PHE A 189 -0.45 -8.52 4.42
CA PHE A 189 0.07 -7.16 4.48
C PHE A 189 0.52 -6.65 3.10
N TYR A 190 1.09 -7.51 2.26
CA TYR A 190 1.44 -7.13 0.88
C TYR A 190 0.20 -6.93 0.01
N GLU A 191 -0.80 -7.82 0.10
CA GLU A 191 -2.09 -7.64 -0.63
C GLU A 191 -2.78 -6.34 -0.21
N ARG A 192 -2.93 -6.09 1.09
CA ARG A 192 -3.52 -4.83 1.56
C ARG A 192 -2.71 -3.59 1.18
N PHE A 193 -1.41 -3.71 1.01
CA PHE A 193 -0.58 -2.59 0.54
C PHE A 193 -0.94 -2.24 -0.90
N ALA A 194 -1.12 -3.25 -1.76
CA ALA A 194 -1.56 -3.08 -3.14
C ALA A 194 -3.00 -2.54 -3.22
N ASP A 195 -3.93 -3.08 -2.42
CA ASP A 195 -5.31 -2.59 -2.30
C ASP A 195 -5.36 -1.08 -2.01
N HIS A 196 -4.57 -0.60 -1.03
CA HIS A 196 -4.54 0.83 -0.68
C HIS A 196 -3.98 1.69 -1.81
N ALA A 197 -3.02 1.20 -2.58
CA ALA A 197 -2.56 1.91 -3.78
C ALA A 197 -3.63 1.94 -4.89
N VAL A 198 -4.42 0.88 -5.06
CA VAL A 198 -5.58 0.89 -5.96
C VAL A 198 -6.62 1.91 -5.51
N GLU A 199 -6.88 2.04 -4.21
CA GLU A 199 -7.76 3.09 -3.68
C GLU A 199 -7.23 4.49 -3.98
N VAL A 200 -5.91 4.73 -3.86
CA VAL A 200 -5.28 5.99 -4.32
C VAL A 200 -5.58 6.25 -5.80
N GLY A 201 -5.42 5.26 -6.67
CA GLY A 201 -5.75 5.37 -8.10
C GLY A 201 -7.23 5.70 -8.33
N ARG A 202 -8.15 5.00 -7.66
CA ARG A 202 -9.59 5.23 -7.73
C ARG A 202 -9.96 6.65 -7.33
N ARG A 203 -9.29 7.20 -6.29
CA ARG A 203 -9.48 8.58 -5.83
C ARG A 203 -8.97 9.59 -6.84
N VAL A 204 -7.84 9.33 -7.51
CA VAL A 204 -7.35 10.21 -8.59
C VAL A 204 -8.30 10.22 -9.78
N ILE A 205 -8.84 9.07 -10.19
CA ILE A 205 -9.85 9.01 -11.26
C ILE A 205 -11.10 9.81 -10.86
N PHE A 206 -11.56 9.66 -9.62
CA PHE A 206 -12.69 10.43 -9.11
C PHE A 206 -12.40 11.94 -9.09
N LEU A 207 -11.21 12.34 -8.63
CA LEU A 207 -10.77 13.73 -8.63
C LEU A 207 -10.92 14.36 -10.02
N VAL A 208 -10.40 13.69 -11.05
CA VAL A 208 -10.38 14.17 -12.44
C VAL A 208 -11.76 14.11 -13.09
N THR A 209 -12.45 12.98 -12.98
CA THR A 209 -13.66 12.69 -13.77
C THR A 209 -14.97 13.01 -13.05
N GLY A 210 -14.93 13.09 -11.71
CA GLY A 210 -16.10 13.20 -10.86
C GLY A 210 -16.89 11.90 -10.69
N LYS A 211 -16.37 10.77 -11.18
CA LYS A 211 -16.99 9.44 -11.04
C LYS A 211 -16.00 8.45 -10.45
N LEU A 212 -16.43 7.71 -9.43
CA LEU A 212 -15.65 6.59 -8.92
C LEU A 212 -15.71 5.44 -9.94
N PRO A 213 -14.59 4.77 -10.24
CA PRO A 213 -14.61 3.57 -11.06
C PRO A 213 -15.50 2.50 -10.44
N GLU A 214 -16.31 1.82 -11.24
CA GLU A 214 -17.07 0.66 -10.77
C GLU A 214 -16.10 -0.42 -10.26
N GLU A 215 -16.44 -1.01 -9.11
CA GLU A 215 -15.80 -2.25 -8.67
C GLU A 215 -16.42 -3.38 -9.49
N PRO A 216 -15.63 -4.28 -10.11
CA PRO A 216 -16.17 -5.54 -10.57
C PRO A 216 -16.80 -6.25 -9.37
N GLU A 217 -18.00 -6.82 -9.53
CA GLU A 217 -18.79 -7.37 -8.44
C GLU A 217 -17.93 -8.25 -7.50
N SER A 218 -17.96 -7.91 -6.21
CA SER A 218 -17.23 -8.55 -5.11
C SER A 218 -17.49 -10.05 -4.95
N THR A 219 -18.49 -10.58 -5.65
CA THR A 219 -18.77 -12.01 -5.81
C THR A 219 -17.55 -12.78 -6.33
N GLU A 220 -16.72 -12.19 -7.21
CA GLU A 220 -15.53 -12.90 -7.71
C GLU A 220 -14.33 -12.86 -6.75
N LYS A 221 -14.04 -11.77 -6.03
CA LYS A 221 -12.90 -11.73 -5.08
C LYS A 221 -13.16 -12.62 -3.85
N VAL A 222 -14.39 -12.64 -3.32
CA VAL A 222 -14.73 -13.52 -2.18
C VAL A 222 -14.70 -14.99 -2.60
N ASP A 223 -15.35 -15.37 -3.71
CA ASP A 223 -15.31 -16.76 -4.19
C ASP A 223 -13.88 -17.21 -4.55
N LYS A 224 -13.03 -16.34 -5.10
CA LYS A 224 -11.64 -16.70 -5.45
C LYS A 224 -10.71 -16.86 -4.24
N LEU A 225 -10.98 -16.18 -3.12
CA LEU A 225 -10.21 -16.30 -1.86
C LEU A 225 -10.77 -17.37 -0.90
N THR A 226 -12.06 -17.72 -0.99
CA THR A 226 -12.69 -18.75 -0.15
C THR A 226 -12.99 -20.07 -0.85
N ALA A 227 -12.74 -20.18 -2.16
CA ALA A 227 -12.78 -21.46 -2.87
C ALA A 227 -11.56 -22.31 -2.47
N TYR A 228 -11.67 -22.97 -1.32
CA TYR A 228 -10.80 -24.08 -0.97
C TYR A 228 -11.04 -25.21 -1.99
N PRO A 229 -9.99 -25.81 -2.58
CA PRO A 229 -10.18 -27.07 -3.30
C PRO A 229 -10.74 -28.12 -2.34
N ASP A 230 -11.82 -28.79 -2.74
CA ASP A 230 -12.43 -29.88 -1.97
C ASP A 230 -11.35 -30.90 -1.56
N LEU A 231 -11.26 -31.17 -0.26
CA LEU A 231 -10.26 -32.04 0.40
C LEU A 231 -10.32 -33.52 -0.01
#